data_AF-A0A6I2WHJ1-F1
#
_entry.id   AF-A0A6I2WHJ1-F1
#
_cell.length_a   1.000
_cell.length_b   1.000
_cell.length_c   1.000
_cell.angle_alpha   90.00
_cell.angle_beta   90.00
_cell.angle_gamma   90.00
#
_symmetry.space_group_name_H-M   'P 1'
#
loop_
_entity.id
_entity.type
_entity.pdbx_description
1 polymer ?
#
loop_
_entity_poly.entity_id
_entity_poly.type
_entity_poly.pdbx_seq_one_letter_code
_entity_poly.pdbx_strand_id
1 'polypeptide(L)'
;MAQPACDVAIVAVVYEGIARRLILNLKYRNHRRVATVLAELLAQRIDLRVPSNSSKFDVVTWAPTSTARIRRRGHDQSELLARRLAREIGVPCRRL
;
A
#
# COMPACT_ATOMS: atom_id res chain seq x y z
N MET A 1 -14.58 -13.79 -14.42
CA MET A 1 -14.40 -13.39 -13.01
C MET A 1 -15.09 -12.05 -12.83
N ALA A 2 -16.05 -11.93 -11.90
CA ALA A 2 -16.65 -10.64 -11.60
C ALA A 2 -15.60 -9.73 -10.94
N GLN A 3 -15.51 -8.49 -11.40
CA GLN A 3 -14.61 -7.52 -10.80
C GLN A 3 -15.17 -7.13 -9.43
N PRO A 4 -14.37 -7.16 -8.35
CA PRO A 4 -14.86 -6.72 -7.05
C PRO A 4 -15.35 -5.28 -7.17
N ALA A 5 -16.51 -5.00 -6.57
CA ALA A 5 -17.02 -3.64 -6.47
C ALA A 5 -15.97 -2.77 -5.76
N CYS A 6 -15.65 -1.62 -6.35
CA CYS A 6 -14.68 -0.68 -5.85
C CYS A 6 -15.34 0.70 -5.86
N ASP A 7 -15.64 1.23 -4.67
CA ASP A 7 -16.32 2.52 -4.55
C ASP A 7 -15.38 3.69 -4.87
N VAL A 8 -14.10 3.55 -4.51
CA VAL A 8 -13.09 4.60 -4.71
C VAL A 8 -11.70 4.02 -4.95
N ALA A 9 -10.97 4.64 -5.88
CA ALA A 9 -9.55 4.37 -6.12
C ALA A 9 -8.72 5.63 -5.86
N ILE A 10 -7.75 5.52 -4.94
CA ILE A 10 -6.84 6.61 -4.58
C ILE A 10 -5.43 6.26 -5.05
N VAL A 11 -4.80 7.17 -5.79
CA VAL A 11 -3.46 6.99 -6.36
C VAL A 11 -2.52 8.03 -5.74
N ALA A 12 -1.42 7.55 -5.13
CA ALA A 12 -0.40 8.42 -4.55
C ALA A 12 0.43 9.16 -5.61
N VAL A 13 0.88 8.44 -6.63
CA VAL A 13 1.85 8.94 -7.62
C VAL A 13 1.60 8.32 -9.00
N VAL A 14 1.95 9.06 -10.05
CA VAL A 14 2.04 8.53 -11.41
C VAL A 14 3.25 7.58 -11.50
N TYR A 15 3.10 6.46 -12.21
CA TYR A 15 4.15 5.43 -12.33
C TYR A 15 5.26 5.81 -13.32
N GLU A 16 5.98 6.88 -13.03
CA GLU A 16 7.03 7.42 -13.90
C GLU A 16 8.24 7.92 -13.09
N GLY A 17 9.35 8.21 -13.78
CA GLY A 17 10.54 8.81 -13.19
C GLY A 17 10.98 8.20 -11.85
N ILE A 18 11.05 9.06 -10.82
CA ILE A 18 11.48 8.68 -9.46
C ILE A 18 10.49 7.71 -8.81
N ALA A 19 9.18 7.92 -8.97
CA ALA A 19 8.16 7.03 -8.41
C ALA A 19 8.29 5.61 -8.97
N ARG A 20 8.50 5.48 -10.28
CA ARG A 20 8.79 4.19 -10.93
C ARG A 20 10.03 3.54 -10.34
N ARG A 21 11.13 4.28 -10.18
CA ARG A 21 12.39 3.77 -9.58
C ARG A 21 12.18 3.28 -8.14
N LEU A 22 11.44 4.02 -7.32
CA LEU A 22 11.11 3.63 -5.95
C LEU A 22 10.33 2.32 -5.92
N ILE A 23 9.26 2.20 -6.72
CA ILE A 23 8.44 0.98 -6.78
C ILE A 23 9.26 -0.23 -7.27
N LEU A 24 10.13 -0.06 -8.26
CA LEU A 24 11.02 -1.12 -8.74
C LEU A 24 12.04 -1.55 -7.66
N ASN A 25 12.63 -0.59 -6.94
CA ASN A 25 13.53 -0.86 -5.84
C ASN A 25 12.84 -1.62 -4.70
N LEU A 26 11.58 -1.30 -4.40
CA LEU A 26 10.77 -2.04 -3.44
C LEU A 26 10.51 -3.48 -3.92
N LYS A 27 10.08 -3.67 -5.17
CA LYS A 27 9.72 -5.00 -5.72
C LYS A 27 10.92 -5.94 -5.90
N TYR A 28 12.07 -5.40 -6.28
CA TYR A 28 13.20 -6.20 -6.78
C TYR A 28 14.50 -6.05 -6.01
N ARG A 29 14.69 -4.98 -5.22
CA ARG A 29 15.96 -4.71 -4.51
C ARG A 29 15.85 -4.73 -2.99
N ASN A 30 14.74 -5.24 -2.43
CA ASN A 30 14.52 -5.40 -0.98
C ASN A 30 14.72 -4.07 -0.20
N HIS A 31 14.52 -2.92 -0.84
CA HIS A 31 14.62 -1.61 -0.19
C HIS A 31 13.34 -1.28 0.59
N ARG A 32 13.15 -1.97 1.72
CA ARG A 32 11.92 -1.90 2.54
C ARG A 32 11.58 -0.48 3.04
N ARG A 33 12.60 0.37 3.25
CA ARG A 33 12.41 1.78 3.65
C ARG A 33 11.61 2.58 2.63
N VAL A 34 11.55 2.15 1.36
CA VAL A 34 10.70 2.79 0.35
C VAL A 34 9.21 2.69 0.68
N ALA A 35 8.79 1.63 1.38
CA ALA A 35 7.39 1.46 1.79
C ALA A 35 6.92 2.59 2.72
N THR A 36 7.83 3.14 3.54
CA THR A 36 7.58 4.32 4.37
C THR A 36 7.13 5.52 3.53
N VAL A 37 7.95 5.91 2.55
CA VAL A 37 7.69 7.09 1.71
C VAL A 37 6.40 6.90 0.90
N LEU A 38 6.19 5.71 0.34
CA LEU A 38 4.99 5.42 -0.43
C LEU A 38 3.71 5.42 0.43
N ALA A 39 3.80 4.95 1.68
CA ALA A 39 2.67 4.97 2.61
C ALA A 39 2.32 6.39 3.06
N GLU A 40 3.31 7.22 3.37
CA GLU A 40 3.10 8.63 3.73
C GLU A 40 2.42 9.39 2.60
N LEU A 41 2.85 9.18 1.34
CA LEU A 41 2.21 9.77 0.17
C LEU A 41 0.76 9.28 0.00
N LEU A 42 0.49 7.99 0.24
CA LEU A 42 -0.87 7.45 0.19
C LEU A 42 -1.76 8.05 1.28
N ALA A 43 -1.28 8.14 2.52
CA ALA A 43 -2.00 8.73 3.64
C ALA A 43 -2.40 10.17 3.35
N GLN A 44 -1.48 10.99 2.83
CA GLN A 44 -1.79 12.36 2.41
C GLN A 44 -2.88 12.42 1.34
N ARG A 45 -2.89 11.49 0.37
CA ARG A 45 -3.97 11.45 -0.64
C ARG A 45 -5.29 10.97 -0.07
N ILE A 46 -5.28 10.07 0.92
CA ILE A 46 -6.47 9.64 1.63
C ILE A 46 -7.07 10.83 2.39
N ASP A 47 -6.29 11.55 3.18
CA ASP A 47 -6.75 12.71 3.95
C ASP A 47 -7.36 13.80 3.07
N LEU A 48 -6.82 14.01 1.86
CA LEU A 48 -7.33 15.00 0.91
C LEU A 48 -8.61 14.56 0.18
N ARG A 49 -8.87 13.25 0.08
CA ARG A 49 -9.96 12.70 -0.75
C ARG A 49 -11.09 12.09 0.06
N VAL A 50 -10.84 11.76 1.31
CA VAL A 50 -11.80 11.14 2.22
C VAL A 50 -12.08 12.14 3.35
N PRO A 51 -13.25 12.79 3.33
CA PRO A 51 -13.62 13.77 4.36
C PRO A 51 -13.51 13.16 5.77
N SER A 52 -12.99 13.93 6.74
CA SER A 52 -12.73 13.47 8.12
C SER A 52 -13.98 12.99 8.89
N ASN A 53 -15.17 13.32 8.39
CA ASN A 53 -16.48 12.91 8.89
C ASN A 53 -17.03 11.62 8.23
N SER A 54 -16.32 11.07 7.24
CA SER A 54 -16.61 9.77 6.64
C SER A 54 -16.08 8.67 7.57
N SER A 55 -16.81 7.56 7.70
CA SER A 55 -16.43 6.41 8.51
C SER A 55 -14.94 6.08 8.37
N LYS A 56 -14.21 6.12 9.50
CA LYS A 56 -12.80 5.73 9.58
C LYS A 56 -12.69 4.28 9.09
N PHE A 57 -11.80 4.00 8.15
CA PHE A 57 -11.59 2.66 7.62
C PHE A 57 -11.50 1.61 8.73
N ASP A 58 -12.14 0.45 8.58
CA ASP A 58 -12.07 -0.60 9.61
C ASP A 58 -10.75 -1.37 9.58
N VAL A 59 -10.19 -1.54 8.38
CA VAL A 59 -9.02 -2.40 8.15
C VAL A 59 -8.30 -2.03 6.86
N VAL A 60 -6.98 -2.17 6.86
CA VAL A 60 -6.15 -2.18 5.65
C VAL A 60 -5.76 -3.63 5.34
N THR A 61 -6.01 -4.04 4.09
CA THR A 61 -5.55 -5.32 3.54
C THR A 61 -4.68 -5.12 2.31
N TRP A 62 -4.12 -6.21 1.75
CA TRP A 62 -3.26 -6.16 0.58
C TRP A 62 -3.50 -7.34 -0.36
N ALA A 63 -3.24 -7.12 -1.65
CA ALA A 63 -3.17 -8.19 -2.63
C ALA A 63 -1.86 -8.98 -2.43
N PRO A 64 -1.91 -10.25 -2.01
CA PRO A 64 -0.72 -11.02 -1.71
C PRO A 64 0.07 -11.36 -2.97
N THR A 65 1.40 -11.43 -2.84
CA THR A 65 2.28 -11.96 -3.87
C THR A 65 2.48 -13.47 -3.71
N SER A 66 3.14 -14.12 -4.68
CA SER A 66 3.36 -15.56 -4.62
C SER A 66 4.29 -15.97 -3.48
N THR A 67 4.04 -17.14 -2.88
CA THR A 67 4.85 -17.72 -1.80
C THR A 67 6.33 -17.84 -2.16
N ALA A 68 6.64 -18.21 -3.41
CA ALA A 68 8.01 -18.25 -3.92
C ALA A 68 8.72 -16.88 -3.84
N ARG A 69 8.01 -15.80 -4.18
CA ARG A 69 8.55 -14.43 -4.12
C ARG A 69 8.71 -13.96 -2.67
N ILE A 70 7.80 -14.35 -1.77
CA ILE A 70 7.92 -14.10 -0.33
C ILE A 70 9.16 -14.81 0.21
N ARG A 71 9.33 -16.12 -0.05
CA ARG A 71 10.49 -16.91 0.40
C ARG A 71 11.81 -16.31 -0.07
N ARG A 72 11.90 -15.86 -1.33
CA ARG A 72 13.11 -15.26 -1.89
C ARG A 72 13.52 -13.94 -1.23
N ARG A 73 12.57 -13.12 -0.78
CA ARG A 73 12.84 -11.77 -0.24
C ARG A 73 12.60 -11.65 1.28
N GLY A 74 12.03 -12.67 1.89
CA GLY A 74 11.62 -12.72 3.30
C GLY A 74 10.35 -11.94 3.65
N HIS A 75 9.63 -11.39 2.67
CA HIS A 75 8.42 -10.58 2.91
C HIS A 75 7.57 -10.40 1.64
N ASP A 76 6.31 -10.03 1.83
CA ASP A 76 5.44 -9.50 0.78
C ASP A 76 5.57 -7.97 0.74
N GLN A 77 5.93 -7.42 -0.43
CA GLN A 77 6.07 -5.97 -0.59
C GLN A 77 4.75 -5.21 -0.41
N SER A 78 3.63 -5.83 -0.79
CA SER A 78 2.31 -5.23 -0.66
C SER A 78 1.90 -5.18 0.82
N GLU A 79 2.25 -6.23 1.58
CA GLU A 79 2.04 -6.27 3.03
C GLU A 79 2.85 -5.19 3.76
N LEU A 80 4.13 -5.01 3.39
CA LEU A 80 4.97 -3.97 4.02
C LEU A 80 4.36 -2.58 3.84
N LEU A 81 3.88 -2.27 2.64
CA LEU A 81 3.21 -1.01 2.35
C LEU A 81 1.91 -0.88 3.14
N ALA A 82 1.08 -1.93 3.13
CA ALA A 82 -0.20 -1.97 3.82
C ALA A 82 -0.05 -1.78 5.34
N ARG A 83 0.89 -2.49 5.98
CA ARG A 83 1.17 -2.35 7.41
C ARG A 83 1.61 -0.96 7.79
N ARG A 84 2.44 -0.32 6.94
CA ARG A 84 2.86 1.05 7.18
C ARG A 84 1.70 2.02 7.03
N LEU A 85 0.92 1.92 5.95
CA LEU A 85 -0.25 2.77 5.73
C LEU A 85 -1.26 2.65 6.86
N ALA A 86 -1.54 1.43 7.32
CA ALA A 86 -2.46 1.18 8.43
C ALA A 86 -2.02 1.91 9.71
N ARG A 87 -0.71 1.96 9.97
CA ARG A 87 -0.15 2.75 11.09
C ARG A 87 -0.37 4.26 10.88
N GLU A 88 -0.15 4.78 9.67
CA GLU A 88 -0.35 6.21 9.38
C GLU A 88 -1.82 6.64 9.58
N ILE A 89 -2.77 5.82 9.15
CA ILE A 89 -4.21 6.16 9.24
C ILE A 89 -4.89 5.62 10.52
N GLY A 90 -4.14 4.96 11.41
CA GLY A 90 -4.62 4.55 12.73
C GLY A 90 -5.57 3.35 12.76
N VAL A 91 -5.39 2.37 11.86
CA VAL A 91 -6.28 1.19 11.74
C VAL A 91 -5.51 -0.14 11.73
N PRO A 92 -6.14 -1.28 12.04
CA PRO A 92 -5.50 -2.58 11.92
C PRO A 92 -5.12 -2.94 10.49
N CYS A 93 -4.01 -3.66 10.32
CA CYS A 93 -3.67 -4.33 9.06
C CYS A 93 -3.90 -5.84 9.17
N ARG A 94 -4.74 -6.41 8.30
CA ARG A 94 -5.08 -7.83 8.29
C ARG A 94 -5.15 -8.38 6.88
N ARG A 95 -4.79 -9.65 6.72
CA ARG A 95 -5.05 -10.40 5.49
C ARG A 95 -6.53 -10.83 5.50
N LEU A 96 -7.26 -10.49 4.44
CA LEU A 96 -8.64 -10.91 4.19
C LEU A 96 -8.69 -12.05 3.16
#